data_AF-A0A1A8CQV2-F1
#
_entry.id   AF-A0A1A8CQV2-F1
#
_cell.length_a   1.000
_cell.length_b   1.000
_cell.length_c   1.000
_cell.angle_alpha   90.00
_cell.angle_beta   90.00
_cell.angle_gamma   90.00
#
_symmetry.space_group_name_H-M   'P 1'
#
loop_
_entity.id
_entity.type
_entity.pdbx_description
1 polymer ?
#
loop_
_entity_poly.entity_id
_entity_poly.type
_entity_poly.pdbx_seq_one_letter_code
_entity_poly.pdbx_strand_id
1 'polypeptide(L)'
;LLCPPALEEVSTYSCLCKPAFVKTNMAATKQELCFKKETVSKLLSSFFKEDKTKLSADAVVLMTEMLKVFVTEAAVRSQKQAESEDCNQVEIEHFEKILPQLLLDF
;
A
#
# COMPACT_ATOMS: atom_id res chain seq x y z
N LEU A 1 13.57 44.96 -13.76
CA LEU A 1 14.36 45.55 -12.65
C LEU A 1 13.42 46.55 -11.97
N LEU A 2 12.73 46.29 -10.87
CA LEU A 2 13.04 45.52 -9.67
C LEU A 2 11.74 44.91 -9.10
N CYS A 3 11.82 43.70 -8.55
CA CYS A 3 10.91 43.25 -7.49
C CYS A 3 11.22 44.04 -6.19
N PRO A 4 10.23 44.65 -5.53
CA PRO A 4 10.35 45.11 -4.14
C PRO A 4 10.12 43.95 -3.14
N PRO A 5 10.47 44.13 -1.85
CA PRO A 5 11.23 43.16 -1.07
C PRO A 5 10.39 42.24 -0.18
N ALA A 6 11.05 41.16 0.24
CA ALA A 6 10.66 40.26 1.31
C ALA A 6 10.33 41.03 2.60
N LEU A 7 9.12 40.82 3.11
CA LEU A 7 8.80 40.99 4.52
C LEU A 7 8.03 39.76 4.99
N GLU A 8 8.59 39.16 6.03
CA GLU A 8 8.16 38.00 6.78
C GLU A 8 6.76 38.17 7.41
N GLU A 9 6.19 37.00 7.72
CA GLU A 9 5.16 36.72 8.72
C GLU A 9 3.69 36.93 8.33
N VAL A 10 3.03 35.82 7.92
CA VAL A 10 2.03 35.10 8.73
C VAL A 10 1.96 33.64 8.25
N SER A 11 2.88 32.78 8.69
CA SER A 11 2.84 31.33 8.40
C SER A 11 2.19 30.57 9.56
N THR A 12 0.95 30.90 9.84
CA THR A 12 0.13 30.23 10.86
C THR A 12 -1.28 30.27 10.35
N TYR A 13 -1.70 29.33 9.49
CA TYR A 13 -3.07 28.82 9.28
C TYR A 13 -3.11 27.90 8.04
N SER A 14 -2.59 26.68 8.15
CA SER A 14 -3.20 25.52 7.45
C SER A 14 -2.64 24.22 8.00
N CYS A 15 -3.38 23.72 8.98
CA CYS A 15 -3.51 22.31 9.33
C CYS A 15 -2.21 21.53 9.62
N LEU A 16 -1.83 21.60 10.90
CA LEU A 16 -1.07 20.55 11.59
C LEU A 16 -1.88 19.24 11.66
N CYS A 17 -2.07 18.59 10.52
CA CYS A 17 -2.33 17.17 10.44
C CYS A 17 -1.25 16.58 9.55
N LYS A 18 -0.07 16.37 10.14
CA LYS A 18 0.93 15.46 9.56
C LYS A 18 0.18 14.18 9.16
N PRO A 19 0.43 13.63 7.96
CA PRO A 19 -0.37 12.55 7.43
C PRO A 19 -0.37 11.42 8.44
N ALA A 20 -1.56 10.99 8.84
CA ALA A 20 -1.77 9.72 9.53
C ALA A 20 -1.57 8.60 8.51
N PHE A 21 -0.38 8.54 7.92
CA PHE A 21 0.09 7.42 7.12
C PHE A 21 1.56 7.20 7.45
N VAL A 22 1.88 5.93 7.59
CA VAL A 22 3.18 5.30 7.85
C VAL A 22 4.36 6.14 7.36
N LYS A 23 4.84 7.07 8.20
CA LYS A 23 6.28 7.29 8.28
C LYS A 23 6.84 6.04 8.91
N THR A 24 7.33 5.10 8.10
CA THR A 24 8.28 4.11 8.60
C THR A 24 9.58 4.86 8.92
N ASN A 25 9.58 5.56 10.04
CA ASN A 25 10.77 5.62 10.86
C ASN A 25 11.04 4.17 11.24
N MET A 26 12.15 3.65 10.74
CA MET A 26 12.69 2.33 11.02
C MET A 26 13.15 2.27 12.49
N ALA A 27 12.19 2.31 13.42
CA ALA A 27 12.37 2.19 14.86
C ALA A 27 11.05 1.81 15.55
N ALA A 28 10.44 0.69 15.12
CA ALA A 28 9.44 -0.05 15.87
C ALA A 28 9.60 -1.51 15.46
N THR A 29 9.65 -2.41 16.44
CA THR A 29 9.83 -3.87 16.34
C THR A 29 9.64 -4.45 14.94
N LYS A 30 10.68 -5.12 14.40
CA LYS A 30 10.67 -5.85 13.13
C LYS A 30 9.72 -7.06 13.19
N GLN A 31 8.42 -6.80 13.37
CA GLN A 31 7.39 -7.78 13.08
C GLN A 31 7.12 -7.67 11.59
N GLU A 32 7.66 -8.62 10.86
CA GLU A 32 7.37 -8.79 9.45
C GLU A 32 5.89 -9.15 9.32
N LEU A 33 5.06 -8.20 8.85
CA LEU A 33 3.68 -8.47 8.52
C LEU A 33 3.68 -9.46 7.35
N CYS A 34 3.18 -10.66 7.62
CA CYS A 34 3.23 -11.79 6.71
C CYS A 34 1.91 -12.57 6.83
N PHE A 35 1.39 -13.04 5.71
CA PHE A 35 0.22 -13.91 5.72
C PHE A 35 0.59 -15.27 6.35
N LYS A 36 -0.31 -15.83 7.16
CA LYS A 36 -0.11 -17.19 7.66
C LYS A 36 -0.07 -18.15 6.47
N LYS A 37 1.02 -18.92 6.36
CA LYS A 37 1.21 -19.91 5.28
C LYS A 37 0.03 -20.87 5.14
N GLU A 38 -0.58 -21.28 6.25
CA GLU A 38 -1.77 -22.13 6.26
C GLU A 38 -2.96 -21.47 5.56
N THR A 39 -3.18 -20.17 5.78
CA THR A 39 -4.23 -19.40 5.11
C THR A 39 -3.96 -19.30 3.62
N VAL A 40 -2.74 -18.99 3.21
CA VAL A 40 -2.35 -18.92 1.79
C VAL A 40 -2.53 -20.28 1.11
N SER A 41 -2.10 -21.37 1.76
CA SER A 41 -2.28 -22.72 1.24
C SER A 41 -3.76 -23.06 1.06
N LYS A 42 -4.60 -22.79 2.05
CA LYS A 42 -6.05 -23.04 1.99
C LYS A 42 -6.72 -22.20 0.90
N LEU A 43 -6.41 -20.90 0.85
CA LEU A 43 -6.92 -19.98 -0.15
C LEU A 43 -6.63 -20.49 -1.56
N LEU A 44 -5.37 -20.79 -1.88
CA LEU A 44 -4.99 -21.25 -3.21
C LEU A 44 -5.63 -22.60 -3.55
N SER A 45 -5.65 -23.54 -2.60
CA SER A 45 -6.27 -24.86 -2.81
C SER A 45 -7.77 -24.78 -3.07
N SER A 46 -8.46 -23.77 -2.54
CA SER A 46 -9.89 -23.55 -2.77
C SER A 46 -10.25 -23.21 -4.22
N PHE A 47 -9.27 -22.80 -5.04
CA PHE A 47 -9.49 -22.45 -6.45
C PHE A 47 -8.92 -23.49 -7.42
N PHE A 48 -8.39 -24.61 -6.92
CA PHE A 48 -7.93 -25.71 -7.77
C PHE A 48 -9.11 -26.46 -8.39
N LYS A 49 -9.05 -26.68 -9.71
CA LYS A 49 -10.08 -27.40 -10.45
C LYS A 49 -9.94 -28.93 -10.36
N GLU A 50 -8.72 -29.41 -10.10
CA GLU A 50 -8.41 -30.84 -10.02
C GLU A 50 -7.95 -31.20 -8.62
N ASP A 51 -8.57 -32.22 -8.01
CA ASP A 51 -8.30 -32.68 -6.63
C ASP A 51 -6.86 -33.17 -6.40
N LYS A 52 -6.16 -33.58 -7.47
CA LYS A 52 -4.76 -34.02 -7.41
C LYS A 52 -3.75 -32.87 -7.38
N THR A 53 -4.20 -31.63 -7.57
CA THR A 53 -3.32 -30.45 -7.58
C THR A 53 -2.82 -30.19 -6.17
N LYS A 54 -1.49 -30.12 -6.01
CA LYS A 54 -0.84 -29.88 -4.72
C LYS A 54 0.11 -28.70 -4.82
N LEU A 55 0.20 -27.93 -3.74
CA LEU A 55 1.18 -26.87 -3.57
C LEU A 55 2.39 -27.41 -2.80
N SER A 56 3.60 -27.16 -3.31
CA SER A 56 4.81 -27.43 -2.54
C SER A 56 4.99 -26.41 -1.42
N ALA A 57 5.75 -26.78 -0.38
CA ALA A 57 6.02 -25.88 0.74
C ALA A 57 6.71 -24.58 0.28
N ASP A 58 7.66 -24.67 -0.65
CA ASP A 58 8.36 -23.51 -1.21
C ASP A 58 7.43 -22.62 -2.03
N ALA A 59 6.50 -23.21 -2.80
CA ALA A 59 5.48 -22.44 -3.53
C ALA A 59 4.59 -21.66 -2.56
N VAL A 60 4.19 -22.25 -1.43
CA VAL A 60 3.42 -21.52 -0.40
C VAL A 60 4.20 -20.32 0.15
N VAL A 61 5.51 -20.45 0.37
CA VAL A 61 6.36 -19.33 0.81
C VAL A 61 6.39 -18.23 -0.24
N LEU A 62 6.64 -18.58 -1.50
CA LEU A 62 6.68 -17.60 -2.60
C LEU A 62 5.35 -16.88 -2.78
N MET A 63 4.23 -17.61 -2.74
CA MET A 63 2.90 -17.02 -2.84
C MET A 63 2.55 -16.14 -1.65
N THR A 64 3.06 -16.47 -0.46
CA THR A 64 2.90 -15.64 0.74
C THR A 64 3.56 -14.27 0.55
N GLU A 65 4.79 -14.23 0.03
CA GLU A 65 5.48 -12.98 -0.27
C GLU A 65 4.87 -12.24 -1.46
N MET A 66 4.41 -12.95 -2.49
CA MET A 66 3.73 -12.34 -3.64
C MET A 66 2.44 -11.62 -3.22
N LEU A 67 1.61 -12.25 -2.37
CA LEU A 67 0.40 -11.60 -1.82
C LEU A 67 0.73 -10.38 -0.97
N LYS A 68 1.82 -10.42 -0.21
CA LYS A 68 2.30 -9.29 0.60
C LYS A 68 2.72 -8.12 -0.29
N VAL A 69 3.44 -8.39 -1.38
CA VAL A 69 3.80 -7.36 -2.37
C VAL A 69 2.55 -6.78 -3.02
N PHE A 70 1.60 -7.62 -3.46
CA PHE A 70 0.34 -7.17 -4.06
C PHE A 70 -0.44 -6.19 -3.15
N VAL A 71 -0.64 -6.53 -1.88
CA VAL A 71 -1.35 -5.67 -0.92
C VAL A 71 -0.56 -4.41 -0.58
N THR A 72 0.77 -4.51 -0.50
CA THR A 72 1.64 -3.34 -0.24
C THR A 72 1.59 -2.36 -1.42
N GLU A 73 1.67 -2.85 -2.65
CA GLU A 73 1.57 -2.05 -3.86
C GLU A 73 0.20 -1.35 -3.96
N ALA A 74 -0.87 -2.08 -3.69
CA ALA A 74 -2.21 -1.51 -3.62
C ALA A 74 -2.29 -0.35 -2.63
N ALA A 75 -1.81 -0.55 -1.39
CA ALA A 75 -1.86 0.46 -0.35
C ALA A 75 -1.02 1.71 -0.69
N VAL A 76 0.21 1.52 -1.17
CA VAL A 76 1.13 2.60 -1.51
C VAL A 76 0.63 3.40 -2.72
N ARG A 77 0.06 2.74 -3.73
CA ARG A 77 -0.49 3.44 -4.90
C ARG A 77 -1.75 4.23 -4.56
N SER A 78 -2.65 3.67 -3.74
CA SER A 78 -3.82 4.41 -3.27
C SER A 78 -3.45 5.62 -2.41
N GLN A 79 -2.41 5.50 -1.57
CA GLN A 79 -1.86 6.62 -0.83
C GLN A 79 -1.35 7.71 -1.78
N LYS A 80 -0.50 7.35 -2.76
CA LYS A 80 0.03 8.31 -3.74
C LYS A 80 -1.08 8.99 -4.53
N GLN A 81 -2.16 8.26 -4.84
CA GLN A 81 -3.33 8.81 -5.51
C GLN A 81 -4.06 9.84 -4.62
N ALA A 82 -4.27 9.54 -3.34
CA ALA A 82 -4.84 10.49 -2.38
C ALA A 82 -3.96 11.74 -2.19
N GLU A 83 -2.63 11.55 -2.09
CA GLU A 83 -1.67 12.67 -2.01
C GLU A 83 -1.71 13.55 -3.26
N SER A 84 -1.90 12.97 -4.44
CA SER A 84 -2.01 13.73 -5.69
C SER A 84 -3.30 14.54 -5.82
N GLU A 85 -4.30 14.24 -4.98
CA GLU A 85 -5.60 14.91 -4.93
C GLU A 85 -5.72 15.82 -3.69
N ASP A 86 -4.61 16.08 -2.99
CA ASP A 86 -4.56 16.85 -1.74
C ASP A 86 -5.50 16.31 -0.63
N CYS A 87 -5.76 15.00 -0.66
CA CYS A 87 -6.61 14.31 0.33
C CYS A 87 -5.79 13.86 1.55
N ASN A 88 -6.35 14.07 2.75
CA ASN A 88 -5.68 13.69 4.00
C ASN A 88 -5.82 12.20 4.37
N GLN A 89 -6.68 11.46 3.65
CA GLN A 89 -6.95 10.04 3.89
C GLN A 89 -7.19 9.32 2.56
N VAL A 90 -6.90 8.02 2.56
CA VAL A 90 -7.18 7.15 1.41
C VAL A 90 -8.65 6.72 1.46
N GLU A 91 -9.44 7.31 0.58
CA GLU A 91 -10.81 6.89 0.28
C GLU A 91 -10.87 5.84 -0.84
N ILE A 92 -12.03 5.20 -1.03
CA ILE A 92 -12.22 4.08 -1.96
C ILE A 92 -12.00 4.51 -3.42
N GLU A 93 -12.37 5.74 -3.77
CA GLU A 93 -12.24 6.35 -5.08
C GLU A 93 -10.78 6.40 -5.54
N HIS A 94 -9.84 6.60 -4.61
CA HIS A 94 -8.40 6.58 -4.91
C HIS A 94 -7.93 5.17 -5.29
N PHE A 95 -8.46 4.14 -4.62
CA PHE A 95 -8.14 2.75 -4.95
C PHE A 95 -8.73 2.35 -6.30
N GLU A 96 -9.97 2.74 -6.59
CA GLU A 96 -10.63 2.48 -7.87
C GLU A 96 -9.86 3.09 -9.06
N LYS A 97 -9.26 4.28 -8.88
CA LYS A 97 -8.43 4.93 -9.89
C LYS A 97 -7.14 4.17 -10.20
N ILE A 98 -6.49 3.56 -9.20
CA ILE A 98 -5.23 2.82 -9.41
C ILE A 98 -5.46 1.35 -9.79
N LEU A 99 -6.67 0.83 -9.57
CA LEU A 99 -7.01 -0.58 -9.76
C LEU A 99 -6.72 -1.11 -11.18
N PRO A 100 -7.03 -0.38 -12.28
CA PRO A 100 -6.75 -0.88 -13.62
C PRO A 100 -5.27 -1.18 -13.86
N GLN A 101 -4.37 -0.28 -13.44
CA GLN A 101 -2.94 -0.51 -13.61
C GLN A 101 -2.41 -1.56 -12.62
N LEU A 102 -2.92 -1.58 -11.39
CA LEU A 102 -2.55 -2.60 -10.40
C LEU A 102 -2.84 -4.01 -10.94
N LEU A 103 -3.97 -4.23 -11.61
CA LEU A 103 -4.33 -5.53 -12.18
C LEU A 103 -3.57 -5.87 -13.48
N LEU A 104 -2.94 -4.90 -14.15
CA LEU A 104 -2.10 -5.16 -15.32
C LEU A 104 -0.67 -5.53 -14.95
N ASP A 105 -0.21 -5.12 -13.76
CA ASP A 105 1.15 -5.40 -13.28
C ASP A 105 1.30 -6.83 -12.71
N PHE A 106 0.18 -7.53 -12.47
CA PHE A 106 0.12 -8.87 -11.89
C PHE A 106 -0.68 -9.84 -12.76
#